data_AF-A0A4R7B7J3-F1
#
_entry.id   AF-A0A4R7B7J3-F1
#
_cell.length_a   1.000
_cell.length_b   1.000
_cell.length_c   1.000
_cell.angle_alpha   90.00
_cell.angle_beta   90.00
_cell.angle_gamma   90.00
#
_symmetry.space_group_name_H-M   'P 1'
#
loop_
_entity.id
_entity.type
_entity.pdbx_description
1 polymer ?
#
loop_
_entity_poly.entity_id
_entity_poly.type
_entity_poly.pdbx_seq_one_letter_code
_entity_poly.pdbx_strand_id
1 'polypeptide(L)'
;MSLLSRLFGKTSPPEDARASSPANDDPLIPVPIPALGVLLLNLEKQKGSPLSESEVIEIRDKAVCIMLPLTAKVEMDEKRGYRDIDPENVWVEWLAFKAEAQGSAL
;
A
#
# COMPACT_ATOMS: atom_id res chain seq x y z
N MET A 1 23.45 -52.28 33.53
CA MET A 1 23.33 -51.73 34.90
C MET A 1 23.66 -50.24 34.86
N SER A 2 22.83 -49.44 35.53
CA SER A 2 22.88 -47.99 35.82
C SER A 2 22.87 -47.03 34.61
N LEU A 3 21.81 -46.28 34.26
CA LEU A 3 20.98 -45.29 34.98
C LEU A 3 21.76 -44.06 35.51
N LEU A 4 21.25 -42.87 35.12
CA LEU A 4 21.43 -41.49 35.67
C LEU A 4 22.65 -40.70 35.10
N SER A 5 22.59 -39.46 34.58
CA SER A 5 21.67 -38.33 34.77
C SER A 5 21.75 -37.26 33.65
N ARG A 6 20.63 -36.56 33.46
CA ARG A 6 20.46 -35.29 32.74
C ARG A 6 21.40 -34.20 33.25
N LEU A 7 21.89 -33.31 32.38
CA LEU A 7 22.21 -31.89 32.64
C LEU A 7 22.80 -31.27 31.36
N PHE A 8 21.97 -30.68 30.50
CA PHE A 8 22.14 -29.31 29.98
C PHE A 8 20.84 -28.95 29.28
N GLY A 9 20.12 -28.03 29.92
CA GLY A 9 18.77 -27.65 29.58
C GLY A 9 18.70 -27.05 28.19
N LYS A 10 17.68 -27.50 27.46
CA LYS A 10 16.99 -26.72 26.44
C LYS A 10 16.54 -25.42 27.10
N THR A 11 17.36 -24.38 27.07
CA THR A 11 16.87 -23.03 27.30
C THR A 11 16.21 -22.60 26.01
N SER A 12 14.88 -22.71 25.97
CA SER A 12 14.11 -21.82 25.10
C SER A 12 14.63 -20.40 25.33
N PRO A 13 14.86 -19.58 24.29
CA PRO A 13 15.21 -18.18 24.50
C PRO A 13 14.16 -17.55 25.42
N PRO A 14 14.55 -16.58 26.28
CA PRO A 14 13.58 -15.91 27.13
C PRO A 14 12.42 -15.41 26.27
N GLU A 15 11.20 -15.63 26.74
CA GLU A 15 9.95 -15.24 26.08
C GLU A 15 9.89 -13.71 25.83
N ASP A 16 10.76 -12.97 26.51
CA ASP A 16 10.96 -11.52 26.44
C ASP A 16 12.14 -11.09 25.54
N ALA A 17 12.81 -12.03 24.84
CA ALA A 17 13.84 -11.71 23.85
C ALA A 17 13.28 -11.24 22.50
N ARG A 18 12.00 -10.85 22.44
CA ARG A 18 11.56 -9.83 21.48
C ARG A 18 12.00 -8.47 22.00
N ALA A 19 13.31 -8.28 22.12
CA ALA A 19 13.85 -6.94 21.98
C ALA A 19 13.35 -6.47 20.62
N SER A 20 12.35 -5.59 20.63
CA SER A 20 11.96 -4.87 19.43
C SER A 20 13.25 -4.25 18.91
N SER A 21 13.79 -4.82 17.83
CA SER A 21 14.73 -4.11 16.98
C SER A 21 14.17 -2.69 16.85
N PRO A 22 14.96 -1.61 17.02
CA PRO A 22 14.43 -0.27 16.83
C PRO A 22 13.75 -0.29 15.47
N ALA A 23 12.42 -0.25 15.52
CA ALA A 23 11.61 -0.41 14.34
C ALA A 23 12.01 0.73 13.42
N ASN A 24 12.22 0.46 12.14
CA ASN A 24 12.34 1.51 11.14
C ASN A 24 11.28 2.59 11.43
N ASP A 25 11.70 3.86 11.57
CA ASP A 25 10.79 5.02 11.68
C ASP A 25 9.96 5.24 10.41
N ASP A 26 10.08 4.33 9.43
CA ASP A 26 9.37 4.35 8.16
C ASP A 26 8.07 3.53 8.26
N PRO A 27 6.89 4.18 8.36
CA PRO A 27 5.63 3.48 8.56
C PRO A 27 5.27 2.65 7.33
N LEU A 28 4.70 1.46 7.56
CA LEU A 28 4.07 0.69 6.51
C LEU A 28 2.70 1.27 6.19
N ILE A 29 2.47 1.60 4.92
CA ILE A 29 1.21 2.14 4.42
C ILE A 29 0.59 1.18 3.38
N PRO A 30 -0.75 1.12 3.29
CA PRO A 30 -1.41 0.42 2.21
C PRO A 30 -1.24 1.19 0.90
N VAL A 31 -0.77 0.51 -0.15
CA VAL A 31 -0.58 1.09 -1.48
C VAL A 31 -1.36 0.27 -2.51
N PRO A 32 -2.31 0.87 -3.25
CA PRO A 32 -3.08 0.19 -4.29
C PRO A 32 -2.19 -0.36 -5.41
N ILE A 33 -2.47 -1.60 -5.82
CA ILE A 33 -1.85 -2.28 -6.98
C ILE A 33 -2.96 -2.87 -7.85
N PRO A 34 -3.18 -2.37 -9.08
CA PRO A 34 -2.44 -1.29 -9.75
C PRO A 34 -2.64 0.09 -9.08
N ALA A 35 -1.87 1.08 -9.52
CA ALA A 35 -2.03 2.48 -9.11
C ALA A 35 -3.49 2.92 -9.22
N LEU A 36 -4.02 3.58 -8.17
CA LEU A 36 -5.45 3.85 -8.05
C LEU A 36 -5.96 4.78 -9.15
N GLY A 37 -5.20 5.82 -9.50
CA GLY A 37 -5.56 6.71 -10.61
C GLY A 37 -5.65 5.99 -11.95
N VAL A 38 -4.75 5.04 -12.20
CA VAL A 38 -4.76 4.22 -13.42
C VAL A 38 -5.94 3.25 -13.44
N LEU A 39 -6.25 2.63 -12.29
CA LEU A 39 -7.42 1.78 -12.13
C LEU A 39 -8.72 2.55 -12.44
N LEU A 40 -8.86 3.75 -11.87
CA LEU A 40 -10.01 4.63 -12.08
C LEU A 40 -10.13 5.09 -13.53
N LEU A 41 -9.03 5.51 -14.18
CA LEU A 41 -9.02 5.84 -15.62
C LEU A 41 -9.49 4.67 -16.48
N ASN A 42 -8.98 3.47 -16.22
CA ASN A 42 -9.36 2.30 -16.97
C ASN A 42 -10.84 1.95 -16.78
N LEU A 43 -11.35 2.02 -15.54
CA LEU A 43 -12.76 1.74 -15.25
C LEU A 43 -13.70 2.81 -15.81
N GLU A 44 -13.34 4.09 -15.75
CA GLU A 44 -14.11 5.17 -16.40
C GLU A 44 -14.17 4.95 -17.93
N LYS A 45 -13.04 4.59 -18.54
CA LYS A 45 -12.97 4.27 -19.98
C LYS A 45 -13.84 3.06 -20.34
N GLN A 46 -13.83 2.00 -19.52
CA GLN A 46 -14.67 0.81 -19.73
C GLN A 46 -16.15 1.12 -19.55
N LYS A 47 -16.51 1.95 -18.57
CA LYS A 47 -17.87 2.43 -18.34
C LYS A 47 -18.36 3.32 -19.49
N GLY A 48 -17.47 4.05 -20.15
CA GLY A 48 -17.80 4.96 -21.26
C GLY A 48 -18.51 6.24 -20.85
N SER A 49 -18.55 6.52 -19.54
CA SER A 49 -19.13 7.73 -18.95
C SER A 49 -18.37 8.08 -17.67
N PRO A 50 -18.41 9.35 -17.22
CA PRO A 50 -17.70 9.74 -16.00
C PRO A 50 -18.09 8.89 -14.78
N LEU A 51 -17.10 8.58 -13.94
CA LEU A 51 -17.34 7.98 -12.63
C LEU A 51 -17.98 9.00 -11.69
N SER A 52 -18.99 8.59 -10.94
CA SER A 52 -19.53 9.35 -9.81
C SER A 52 -18.61 9.25 -8.60
N GLU A 53 -18.77 10.16 -7.64
CA GLU A 53 -18.04 10.11 -6.36
C GLU A 53 -18.24 8.78 -5.63
N SER A 54 -19.48 8.26 -5.60
CA SER A 54 -19.78 6.99 -4.97
C SER A 54 -19.06 5.81 -5.62
N GLU A 55 -18.94 5.80 -6.96
CA GLU A 55 -18.22 4.74 -7.68
C GLU A 55 -16.72 4.82 -7.42
N VAL A 56 -16.15 6.03 -7.36
CA VAL A 56 -14.72 6.23 -7.04
C VAL A 56 -14.40 5.71 -5.64
N ILE A 57 -15.24 6.04 -4.65
CA ILE A 57 -15.10 5.55 -3.28
C ILE A 57 -15.22 4.01 -3.24
N GLU A 58 -16.22 3.44 -3.92
CA GLU A 58 -16.40 1.99 -3.97
C GLU A 58 -15.21 1.25 -4.62
N ILE A 59 -14.64 1.82 -5.68
CA ILE A 59 -13.45 1.28 -6.34
C ILE A 59 -12.23 1.34 -5.39
N ARG A 60 -12.06 2.45 -4.67
CA ARG A 60 -11.00 2.62 -3.66
C ARG A 60 -11.12 1.60 -2.54
N ASP A 61 -12.32 1.39 -2.01
CA ASP A 61 -12.58 0.43 -0.94
C ASP A 61 -12.33 -1.02 -1.36
N LYS A 62 -12.43 -1.31 -2.67
CA LYS A 62 -12.21 -2.65 -3.26
C LYS A 62 -10.80 -2.83 -3.84
N ALA A 63 -9.97 -1.79 -3.86
CA ALA A 63 -8.65 -1.86 -4.44
C ALA A 63 -7.77 -2.85 -3.65
N VAL A 64 -7.03 -3.70 -4.38
CA VAL A 64 -6.05 -4.59 -3.76
C VAL A 64 -4.84 -3.75 -3.36
N CYS A 65 -4.42 -3.87 -2.10
CA CYS A 65 -3.29 -3.13 -1.56
C CYS A 65 -2.16 -4.07 -1.17
N ILE A 66 -0.93 -3.59 -1.33
CA ILE A 66 0.25 -4.15 -0.67
C ILE A 66 0.70 -3.20 0.44
N MET A 67 1.29 -3.74 1.51
CA MET A 67 1.90 -2.91 2.55
C MET A 67 3.34 -2.59 2.15
N LEU A 68 3.67 -1.31 2.03
CA LEU A 68 5.02 -0.84 1.72
C LEU A 68 5.47 0.21 2.73
N PRO A 69 6.77 0.30 3.03
CA PRO A 69 7.32 1.47 3.72
C PRO A 69 6.97 2.74 2.94
N LEU A 70 6.69 3.84 3.64
CA LEU A 70 6.34 5.13 3.04
C LEU A 70 7.44 5.60 2.09
N THR A 71 8.71 5.45 2.46
CA THR A 71 9.82 5.81 1.56
C THR A 71 9.81 5.00 0.27
N ALA A 72 9.52 3.69 0.34
CA ALA A 72 9.41 2.83 -0.83
C ALA A 72 8.23 3.21 -1.74
N LYS A 73 7.10 3.68 -1.16
CA LYS A 73 6.00 4.26 -1.94
C LYS A 73 6.45 5.52 -2.69
N VAL A 74 7.21 6.40 -2.05
CA VAL A 74 7.71 7.65 -2.67
C VAL A 74 8.63 7.31 -3.85
N GLU A 75 9.59 6.40 -3.65
CA GLU A 75 10.46 5.93 -4.74
C GLU A 75 9.66 5.29 -5.89
N MET A 76 8.57 4.58 -5.57
CA MET A 76 7.72 3.95 -6.57
C MET A 76 7.02 4.99 -7.44
N ASP A 77 6.47 6.06 -6.85
CA ASP A 77 5.84 7.16 -7.58
C ASP A 77 6.86 7.93 -8.44
N GLU A 78 8.07 8.19 -7.91
CA GLU A 78 9.16 8.80 -8.68
C GLU A 78 9.55 7.95 -9.90
N LYS A 79 9.69 6.63 -9.73
CA LYS A 79 9.99 5.69 -10.83
C LYS A 79 8.86 5.62 -11.86
N ARG A 80 7.60 5.77 -11.44
CA ARG A 80 6.44 5.87 -12.34
C ARG A 80 6.40 7.18 -13.12
N GLY A 81 7.06 8.23 -12.61
CA GLY A 81 7.05 9.57 -13.18
C GLY A 81 5.80 10.39 -12.86
N TYR A 82 4.97 9.92 -11.93
CA TYR A 82 3.78 10.63 -11.46
C TYR A 82 3.43 10.19 -10.03
N ARG A 83 2.87 11.11 -9.26
CA ARG A 83 2.29 10.81 -7.95
C ARG A 83 0.91 10.16 -8.13
N ASP A 84 0.65 9.07 -7.42
CA ASP A 84 -0.68 8.43 -7.43
C ASP A 84 -1.66 9.15 -6.48
N ILE A 85 -2.95 8.84 -6.63
CA ILE A 85 -4.04 9.39 -5.83
C ILE A 85 -3.88 9.05 -4.35
N ASP A 86 -4.06 10.05 -3.47
CA ASP A 86 -4.24 9.84 -2.04
C ASP A 86 -5.62 9.18 -1.75
N PRO A 87 -5.66 7.93 -1.24
CA PRO A 87 -6.91 7.23 -0.96
C PRO A 87 -7.77 7.88 0.14
N GLU A 88 -7.20 8.70 1.01
CA GLU A 88 -7.93 9.40 2.09
C GLU A 88 -8.76 10.58 1.55
N ASN A 89 -8.32 11.17 0.43
CA ASN A 89 -8.97 12.31 -0.24
C ASN A 89 -9.41 11.94 -1.68
N VAL A 90 -9.79 10.67 -1.87
CA VAL A 90 -9.85 10.01 -3.19
C VAL A 90 -10.65 10.77 -4.24
N TRP A 91 -11.78 11.39 -3.88
CA TRP A 91 -12.62 12.08 -4.87
C TRP A 91 -11.94 13.32 -5.45
N VAL A 92 -11.39 14.18 -4.58
CA VAL A 92 -10.72 15.42 -5.00
C VAL A 92 -9.45 15.10 -5.77
N GLU A 93 -8.66 14.15 -5.29
CA GLU A 93 -7.43 13.70 -5.95
C GLU A 93 -7.74 13.02 -7.29
N TRP A 94 -8.83 12.27 -7.41
CA TRP A 94 -9.28 11.71 -8.69
C TRP A 94 -9.62 12.78 -9.72
N LEU A 95 -10.37 13.81 -9.32
CA LEU A 95 -10.72 14.90 -10.23
C LEU A 95 -9.46 15.63 -10.74
N ALA A 96 -8.49 15.88 -9.86
CA ALA A 96 -7.22 16.49 -10.23
C ALA A 96 -6.39 15.57 -11.16
N PHE A 97 -6.21 14.31 -10.76
CA PHE A 97 -5.49 13.31 -11.55
C PHE A 97 -6.08 13.14 -12.94
N LYS A 98 -7.41 13.07 -13.05
CA LYS A 98 -8.11 12.98 -14.33
C LYS A 98 -7.90 14.23 -15.20
N ALA A 99 -7.96 15.42 -14.61
CA ALA A 99 -7.73 16.66 -15.35
C ALA A 99 -6.30 16.72 -15.91
N GLU A 100 -5.30 16.34 -15.11
CA GLU A 100 -3.90 16.25 -15.55
C GLU A 100 -3.69 15.21 -16.65
N ALA A 101 -4.30 14.03 -16.51
CA ALA A 101 -4.23 12.96 -17.51
C ALA A 101 -4.88 13.37 -18.84
N GLN A 102 -5.95 14.17 -18.81
CA GLN A 102 -6.61 14.71 -20.00
C GLN A 102 -5.82 15.88 -20.62
N GLY A 103 -5.17 16.71 -19.79
CA GLY A 103 -4.34 17.83 -20.25
C GLY A 103 -3.00 17.42 -20.84
N SER A 104 -2.48 16.25 -20.48
CA SER A 104 -1.22 15.69 -20.99
C SER A 104 -1.36 14.94 -22.34
N ALA A 105 -2.57 14.92 -22.91
CA ALA A 105 -2.89 14.27 -24.19
C ALA A 105 -2.86 15.22 -25.41
N LEU A 106 -2.19 16.38 -25.31
CA LEU A 106 -1.92 17.32 -26.41
C LEU A 106 -0.44 17.30 -26.83
#